data_AF-A0A166FPA3-F1
#
_entry.id   AF-A0A166FPA3-F1
#
_cell.length_a   1.000
_cell.length_b   1.000
_cell.length_c   1.000
_cell.angle_alpha   90.00
_cell.angle_beta   90.00
_cell.angle_gamma   90.00
#
_symmetry.space_group_name_H-M   'P 1'
#
loop_
_entity.id
_entity.type
_entity.pdbx_description
1 polymer ?
#
loop_
_entity_poly.entity_id
_entity_poly.type
_entity_poly.pdbx_seq_one_letter_code
_entity_poly.pdbx_strand_id
1 'polypeptide(L)'
;MDSIEEWVKVAAALSLRSGKNETQKVQAIFTTRKVLGAWKALGAAMGLEEEKEKTDYEREMKHAVQFCAWKDCRYYTEKPETATRTCAGCDEVRYCGKPCQQSDWKEGGHKLRCRRIKGG
;
A
#
# COMPACT_ATOMS: atom_id res chain seq x y z
N MET A 1 -4.19 -11.21 -9.64
CA MET A 1 -3.08 -12.17 -9.42
C MET A 1 -2.79 -12.10 -7.94
N ASP A 2 -3.12 -13.16 -7.20
CA ASP A 2 -2.62 -13.47 -5.84
C ASP A 2 -3.43 -14.65 -5.31
N SER A 3 -3.36 -15.78 -6.01
CA SER A 3 -3.86 -17.03 -5.44
C SER A 3 -2.86 -17.48 -4.38
N ILE A 4 -3.34 -17.98 -3.24
CA ILE A 4 -2.55 -18.62 -2.19
C ILE A 4 -1.59 -19.68 -2.78
N GLU A 5 -1.95 -20.28 -3.92
CA GLU A 5 -1.11 -21.20 -4.66
C GLU A 5 0.19 -20.58 -5.19
N GLU A 6 0.20 -19.30 -5.57
CA GLU A 6 1.41 -18.60 -6.01
C GLU A 6 2.38 -18.39 -4.85
N TRP A 7 1.88 -18.03 -3.67
CA TRP A 7 2.70 -17.91 -2.46
C TRP A 7 3.25 -19.26 -1.96
N VAL A 8 2.48 -20.35 -2.13
CA VAL A 8 2.97 -21.71 -1.87
C VAL A 8 4.08 -22.10 -2.87
N LYS A 9 3.94 -21.75 -4.15
CA LYS A 9 4.97 -21.99 -5.17
C LYS A 9 6.25 -21.19 -4.88
N VAL A 10 6.12 -19.93 -4.47
CA VAL A 10 7.27 -19.09 -4.07
C VAL A 10 7.96 -19.65 -2.82
N ALA A 11 7.21 -20.06 -1.80
CA ALA A 11 7.78 -20.67 -0.59
C ALA A 11 8.48 -22.01 -0.87
N ALA A 12 7.95 -22.82 -1.79
CA ALA A 12 8.58 -24.05 -2.25
C ALA A 12 9.89 -23.76 -3.02
N ALA A 13 9.89 -22.77 -3.91
CA ALA A 13 11.07 -22.34 -4.68
C ALA A 13 12.19 -21.78 -3.77
N LEU A 14 11.84 -21.00 -2.74
CA LEU A 14 12.79 -20.50 -1.75
C LEU A 14 13.37 -21.62 -0.86
N SER A 15 12.57 -22.66 -0.59
CA SER A 15 13.02 -23.82 0.18
C SER A 15 14.00 -24.72 -0.61
N LEU A 16 13.84 -24.83 -1.94
CA LEU A 16 14.78 -25.51 -2.83
C LEU A 16 16.15 -24.81 -2.86
N ARG A 17 16.19 -23.47 -2.79
CA ARG A 17 17.44 -22.69 -2.68
C ARG A 17 18.19 -22.88 -1.37
N SER A 18 17.51 -23.30 -0.30
CA SER A 18 18.10 -23.45 1.04
C SER A 18 18.59 -24.87 1.37
N GLY A 19 18.54 -25.83 0.43
CA GLY A 19 18.98 -27.21 0.68
C GLY A 19 18.11 -27.98 1.69
N LYS A 20 16.85 -27.57 1.91
CA LYS A 20 15.95 -28.20 2.88
C LYS A 20 15.51 -29.59 2.41
N ASN A 21 15.50 -30.56 3.32
CA ASN A 21 14.98 -31.91 3.05
C ASN A 21 13.45 -31.91 2.93
N GLU A 22 12.88 -33.02 2.44
CA GLU A 22 11.45 -33.11 2.12
C GLU A 22 10.54 -32.90 3.35
N THR A 23 10.93 -33.45 4.50
CA THR A 23 10.23 -33.25 5.78
C THR A 23 10.21 -31.78 6.21
N GLN A 24 11.34 -31.08 6.04
CA GLN A 24 11.45 -29.64 6.33
C GLN A 24 10.59 -28.78 5.39
N LYS A 25 10.43 -29.17 4.12
CA LYS A 25 9.53 -28.48 3.19
C LYS A 25 8.08 -28.64 3.58
N VAL A 26 7.64 -29.86 3.89
CA VAL A 26 6.26 -30.15 4.33
C VAL A 26 5.94 -29.37 5.61
N GLN A 27 6.87 -29.35 6.58
CA GLN A 27 6.71 -28.59 7.81
C GLN A 27 6.62 -27.08 7.56
N ALA A 28 7.43 -26.53 6.64
CA ALA A 28 7.35 -25.13 6.26
C ALA A 28 5.98 -24.78 5.63
N ILE A 29 5.48 -25.61 4.72
CA ILE A 29 4.15 -25.41 4.10
C ILE A 29 3.05 -25.40 5.16
N PHE A 30 3.08 -26.36 6.09
CA PHE A 30 2.11 -26.45 7.17
C PHE A 30 2.16 -25.23 8.10
N THR A 31 3.37 -24.79 8.45
CA THR A 31 3.58 -23.59 9.28
C THR A 31 3.04 -22.34 8.58
N THR A 32 3.34 -22.15 7.29
CA THR A 32 2.81 -21.06 6.48
C THR A 32 1.28 -21.06 6.46
N ARG A 33 0.65 -22.23 6.29
CA ARG A 33 -0.83 -22.34 6.33
C ARG A 33 -1.40 -21.92 7.69
N LYS A 34 -0.77 -22.33 8.80
CA LYS A 34 -1.19 -21.92 10.14
C LYS A 34 -1.08 -20.42 10.36
N VAL A 35 0.04 -19.81 9.97
CA VAL A 35 0.24 -18.37 10.08
C VAL A 35 -0.78 -17.62 9.24
N LEU A 36 -1.03 -18.07 8.00
CA LEU A 36 -2.04 -17.46 7.14
C LEU A 36 -3.44 -17.56 7.73
N GLY A 37 -3.81 -18.71 8.29
CA GLY A 37 -5.09 -18.90 8.97
C GLY A 37 -5.25 -17.96 10.16
N ALA A 38 -4.22 -17.86 11.01
CA ALA A 38 -4.23 -16.94 12.16
C ALA A 38 -4.31 -15.46 11.72
N TRP A 39 -3.60 -15.08 10.65
CA TRP A 39 -3.65 -13.74 10.07
C TRP A 39 -5.06 -13.37 9.58
N LYS A 40 -5.71 -14.27 8.84
CA LYS A 40 -7.09 -14.07 8.38
C LYS A 40 -8.09 -14.01 9.54
N ALA A 41 -7.91 -14.86 10.55
CA ALA A 41 -8.77 -14.83 11.75
C ALA A 41 -8.62 -13.52 12.53
N LEU A 42 -7.39 -12.99 12.65
CA LEU A 42 -7.15 -11.68 13.26
C LEU A 42 -7.84 -10.56 12.47
N GLY A 43 -7.68 -10.54 11.13
CA GLY A 43 -8.34 -9.55 10.28
C GLY A 43 -9.86 -9.56 10.46
N ALA A 44 -10.46 -10.75 10.43
CA ALA A 44 -11.90 -10.91 10.67
C ALA A 44 -12.31 -10.44 12.08
N ALA A 45 -11.53 -10.75 13.12
CA ALA A 45 -11.78 -10.29 14.49
C ALA A 45 -11.69 -8.75 14.63
N MET A 46 -10.90 -8.10 13.77
CA MET A 46 -10.81 -6.64 13.67
C MET A 46 -11.89 -6.03 12.75
N GLY A 47 -12.75 -6.83 12.13
CA GLY A 47 -13.77 -6.38 11.18
C GLY A 47 -13.22 -6.03 9.79
N LEU A 48 -12.02 -6.51 9.45
CA LEU A 48 -11.40 -6.30 8.14
C LEU A 48 -11.88 -7.37 7.16
N GLU A 49 -12.46 -6.93 6.04
CA GLU A 49 -12.89 -7.80 4.94
C GLU A 49 -11.94 -7.65 3.75
N GLU A 50 -11.15 -8.69 3.45
CA GLU A 50 -10.03 -8.64 2.47
C GLU A 50 -10.41 -8.00 1.13
N GLU A 51 -11.54 -8.38 0.53
CA GLU A 51 -11.99 -7.84 -0.77
C GLU A 51 -12.46 -6.38 -0.67
N LYS A 52 -13.10 -6.01 0.44
CA LYS A 52 -13.56 -4.64 0.67
C LYS A 52 -12.37 -3.71 0.90
N GLU A 53 -11.47 -4.10 1.79
CA GLU A 53 -10.23 -3.34 2.09
C GLU A 53 -9.39 -3.17 0.83
N LYS A 54 -9.29 -4.21 -0.01
CA LYS A 54 -8.60 -4.11 -1.30
C LYS A 54 -9.28 -3.12 -2.24
N THR A 55 -10.60 -3.18 -2.36
CA THR A 55 -11.36 -2.26 -3.22
C THR A 55 -11.23 -0.82 -2.76
N ASP A 56 -11.29 -0.58 -1.46
CA ASP A 56 -11.14 0.75 -0.87
C ASP A 56 -9.70 1.26 -1.05
N TYR A 57 -8.69 0.42 -0.83
CA TYR A 57 -7.30 0.74 -1.11
C TYR A 57 -7.08 1.10 -2.59
N GLU A 58 -7.58 0.31 -3.54
CA GLU A 58 -7.45 0.60 -4.97
C GLU A 58 -8.14 1.91 -5.35
N ARG A 59 -9.29 2.23 -4.73
CA ARG A 59 -10.01 3.49 -4.93
C ARG A 59 -9.18 4.67 -4.40
N GLU A 60 -8.66 4.56 -3.19
CA GLU A 60 -7.82 5.58 -2.57
C GLU A 60 -6.53 5.79 -3.36
N MET A 61 -5.90 4.73 -3.85
CA MET A 61 -4.71 4.81 -4.69
C MET A 61 -5.00 5.49 -6.02
N LYS A 62 -6.09 5.13 -6.70
CA LYS A 62 -6.54 5.81 -7.93
C LYS A 62 -6.80 7.29 -7.67
N HIS A 63 -7.40 7.62 -6.53
CA HIS A 63 -7.62 9.00 -6.14
C HIS A 63 -6.30 9.75 -5.90
N ALA A 64 -5.39 9.17 -5.12
CA ALA A 64 -4.11 9.77 -4.76
C ALA A 64 -3.20 10.03 -5.97
N VAL A 65 -3.28 9.22 -7.03
CA VAL A 65 -2.47 9.41 -8.25
C VAL A 65 -3.07 10.42 -9.24
N GLN A 66 -4.38 10.69 -9.18
CA GLN A 66 -5.08 11.53 -10.17
C GLN A 66 -5.44 12.92 -9.66
N PHE A 67 -5.73 13.07 -8.36
CA PHE A 67 -6.29 14.29 -7.79
C PHE A 67 -5.25 15.06 -6.96
N CYS A 68 -5.54 16.33 -6.69
CA CYS A 68 -4.74 17.16 -5.80
C CYS A 68 -5.01 16.74 -4.35
N ALA A 69 -3.97 16.62 -3.52
CA ALA A 69 -4.12 16.27 -2.11
C ALA A 69 -4.62 17.43 -1.23
N TRP A 70 -4.58 18.67 -1.73
CA TRP A 70 -5.03 19.84 -0.98
C TRP A 70 -6.56 19.95 -1.01
N LYS A 71 -7.22 19.78 0.14
CA LYS A 71 -8.69 19.66 0.25
C LYS A 71 -9.45 20.90 -0.24
N ASP A 72 -8.86 22.08 -0.12
CA ASP A 72 -9.49 23.33 -0.57
C ASP A 72 -9.23 23.62 -2.07
N CYS A 73 -8.53 22.73 -2.77
CA CYS A 73 -8.37 22.81 -4.22
C CYS A 73 -9.58 22.16 -4.92
N ARG A 74 -10.12 22.80 -5.96
CA ARG A 74 -11.15 22.15 -6.82
C ARG A 74 -10.71 20.78 -7.35
N TYR A 75 -9.40 20.63 -7.59
CA TYR A 75 -8.84 19.38 -8.10
C TYR A 75 -8.69 18.28 -7.03
N TYR A 76 -9.14 18.53 -5.80
CA TYR A 76 -9.31 17.49 -4.79
C TYR A 76 -10.42 16.52 -5.18
N THR A 77 -11.49 17.03 -5.79
CA THR A 77 -12.64 16.23 -6.25
C THR A 77 -12.74 16.14 -7.77
N GLU A 78 -12.10 17.06 -8.50
CA GLU A 78 -12.12 17.10 -9.96
C GLU A 78 -10.77 16.71 -10.54
N LYS A 79 -10.78 15.96 -11.64
CA LYS A 79 -9.54 15.55 -12.29
C LYS A 79 -8.91 16.77 -12.99
N PRO A 80 -7.68 17.17 -12.66
CA PRO A 80 -7.00 18.24 -13.37
C PRO A 80 -6.65 17.80 -14.81
N GLU A 81 -6.71 18.75 -15.75
CA GLU A 81 -6.27 18.54 -17.14
C GLU A 81 -4.76 18.28 -17.23
N THR A 82 -4.00 18.86 -16.30
CA THR A 82 -2.55 18.69 -16.19
C THR A 82 -2.18 17.63 -15.17
N ALA A 83 -1.09 16.90 -15.44
CA ALA A 83 -0.61 15.86 -14.55
C ALA A 83 -0.20 16.45 -13.19
N THR A 84 -0.65 15.80 -12.11
CA THR A 84 -0.25 16.15 -10.74
C THR A 84 1.20 15.72 -10.46
N ARG A 85 1.87 16.46 -9.56
CA ARG A 85 3.27 16.25 -9.18
C ARG A 85 3.35 15.69 -7.77
N THR A 86 4.20 14.70 -7.55
CA THR A 86 4.40 14.11 -6.21
C THR A 86 5.14 15.08 -5.28
N CYS A 87 4.89 14.93 -3.99
CA CYS A 87 5.67 15.62 -2.97
C CYS A 87 7.10 15.09 -2.98
N ALA A 88 8.07 15.96 -3.30
CA ALA A 88 9.50 15.61 -3.28
C ALA A 88 10.04 15.14 -1.90
N GLY A 89 9.27 15.32 -0.82
CA GLY A 89 9.62 14.82 0.51
C GLY A 89 9.26 13.35 0.71
N CYS A 90 7.98 13.02 0.57
CA CYS A 90 7.45 11.69 0.95
C CYS A 90 7.04 10.82 -0.23
N ASP A 91 6.86 11.38 -1.42
CA ASP A 91 6.29 10.72 -2.61
C ASP A 91 4.86 10.14 -2.43
N GLU A 92 4.24 10.29 -1.26
CA GLU A 92 2.93 9.73 -0.92
C GLU A 92 1.73 10.51 -1.50
N VAL A 93 1.88 11.83 -1.70
CA VAL A 93 0.78 12.72 -2.12
C VAL A 93 1.14 13.52 -3.36
N ARG A 94 0.13 13.92 -4.13
CA ARG A 94 0.29 14.70 -5.35
C ARG A 94 -0.44 16.03 -5.32
N TYR A 95 0.07 17.00 -6.05
CA TYR A 95 -0.52 18.34 -6.16
C TYR A 95 -0.62 18.76 -7.62
N CYS A 96 -1.67 19.51 -7.97
CA CYS A 96 -1.77 20.13 -9.31
C CYS A 96 -0.66 21.18 -9.56
N GLY A 97 -0.02 21.68 -8.50
CA GLY A 97 1.10 22.61 -8.61
C GLY A 97 1.73 22.96 -7.26
N LYS A 98 2.83 23.73 -7.33
CA LYS A 98 3.54 24.24 -6.14
C LYS A 98 2.65 25.05 -5.17
N PRO A 99 1.69 25.89 -5.63
CA PRO A 99 0.84 26.63 -4.71
C PRO A 99 0.05 25.70 -3.77
N CYS A 100 -0.61 24.66 -4.30
CA CYS A 100 -1.38 23.73 -3.47
C CYS A 100 -0.48 22.91 -2.53
N GLN A 101 0.74 22.56 -2.93
CA GLN A 101 1.70 21.93 -2.01
C GLN A 101 2.05 22.85 -0.84
N GLN A 102 2.24 24.16 -1.08
CA GLN A 102 2.57 25.12 -0.03
C GLN A 102 1.39 25.39 0.91
N SER A 103 0.17 25.47 0.36
CA SER A 103 -1.05 25.58 1.18
C SER A 103 -1.25 24.32 2.03
N ASP A 104 -1.19 23.12 1.45
CA ASP A 104 -1.31 21.87 2.23
C ASP A 104 -0.18 21.74 3.28
N TRP A 105 1.00 22.29 3.00
CA TRP A 105 2.11 22.33 3.96
C TRP A 105 1.82 23.22 5.17
N LYS A 106 1.24 24.41 4.95
CA LYS A 106 1.02 25.42 6.01
C LYS A 106 -0.31 25.21 6.73
N GLU A 107 -1.37 24.95 5.97
CA GLU A 107 -2.77 24.96 6.41
C GLU A 107 -3.33 23.53 6.51
N GLY A 108 -2.93 22.64 5.61
CA GLY A 108 -3.44 21.26 5.55
C GLY A 108 -2.75 20.23 6.43
N GLY A 109 -1.75 20.67 7.20
CA GLY A 109 -1.03 19.78 8.11
C GLY A 109 -0.14 18.77 7.40
N HIS A 110 0.13 18.91 6.09
CA HIS A 110 1.08 18.03 5.40
C HIS A 110 2.45 18.05 6.06
N LYS A 111 2.88 19.21 6.59
CA LYS A 111 4.13 19.35 7.35
C LYS A 111 4.25 18.37 8.53
N LEU A 112 3.14 17.99 9.19
CA LEU A 112 3.13 17.10 10.34
C LEU A 112 3.26 15.63 9.96
N ARG A 113 2.72 15.26 8.78
CA ARG A 113 2.66 13.88 8.29
C ARG A 113 3.71 13.54 7.22
N CYS A 114 4.36 14.55 6.64
CA CYS A 114 5.36 14.35 5.60
C CYS A 114 6.60 13.65 6.19
N ARG A 115 6.67 12.34 6.01
CA ARG A 115 7.86 11.55 6.30
C ARG A 115 8.84 11.72 5.14
N ARG A 116 9.71 12.72 5.24
CA ARG A 116 10.74 12.93 4.23
C ARG A 116 11.57 11.65 4.10
N ILE A 117 11.57 11.07 2.92
CA ILE A 117 12.51 10.00 2.57
C ILE A 117 13.90 10.63 2.72
N LYS A 118 14.66 10.22 3.73
CA LYS A 118 16.09 10.49 3.75
C LYS A 118 16.69 9.59 2.66
N GLY A 119 16.84 10.12 1.45
CA GLY A 119 17.75 9.56 0.48
C GLY A 119 19.18 9.71 1.00
N GLY A 120 19.94 8.60 1.01
CA GLY A 120 21.37 8.57 1.29
C GLY A 120 22.20 9.12 0.14
#